data_AF-A0A7G1H093-F1
#
_entry.id   AF-A0A7G1H093-F1
#
_cell.length_a   1.000
_cell.length_b   1.000
_cell.length_c   1.000
_cell.angle_alpha   90.00
_cell.angle_beta   90.00
_cell.angle_gamma   90.00
#
_symmetry.space_group_name_H-M   'P 1'
#
loop_
_entity.id
_entity.type
_entity.pdbx_description
1 polymer ?
#
loop_
_entity_poly.entity_id
_entity_poly.type
_entity_poly.pdbx_seq_one_letter_code
_entity_poly.pdbx_strand_id
1 'polypeptide(L)'
;MSTTKIKKTKKQRQGYVYILLGIIALSLLFYLFLRKPVDKKMSVGEPPKSSPSILEIIAGKDTGKGMPARVLEEIKPSIIKSVRFTPEDPNILDSIKAEVSTDYDHGNIIYEYLWEINNKLVTDIKGDTLPAGIFKKGDAIRVFVTPFVDGIKGHTYESRFVVIHSAPPSLDLIETKQKLNNTIELQLVSKDPDNDKVTFSLEEPVIKGMSIDKETGKIIYKPEKKEKGTYKFRASATDIDGAKITKTFEFKID
;
A
#
# COMPACT_ATOMS: atom_id res chain seq x y z
N MET A 1 -58.65 -1.37 -27.26
CA MET A 1 -57.45 -0.51 -27.46
C MET A 1 -56.15 -1.10 -26.84
N SER A 2 -55.99 -2.42 -26.69
CA SER A 2 -54.90 -3.00 -25.85
C SER A 2 -53.91 -3.97 -26.53
N THR A 3 -53.99 -4.18 -27.85
CA THR A 3 -53.14 -5.15 -28.56
C THR A 3 -51.89 -4.54 -29.22
N THR A 4 -51.86 -3.22 -29.40
CA THR A 4 -50.78 -2.52 -30.15
C THR A 4 -49.57 -2.18 -29.27
N LYS A 5 -49.77 -1.91 -27.96
CA LYS A 5 -48.68 -1.57 -27.01
C LYS A 5 -47.77 -2.78 -26.69
N ILE A 6 -48.33 -3.99 -26.62
CA ILE A 6 -47.60 -5.22 -26.25
C ILE A 6 -46.66 -5.70 -27.38
N LYS A 7 -47.02 -5.47 -28.65
CA LYS A 7 -46.14 -5.80 -29.79
C LYS A 7 -44.91 -4.90 -29.87
N LYS A 8 -45.02 -3.62 -29.50
CA LYS A 8 -43.90 -2.65 -29.53
C LYS A 8 -42.80 -2.99 -28.51
N THR A 9 -43.17 -3.35 -27.29
CA THR A 9 -42.22 -3.70 -26.21
C THR A 9 -41.48 -5.01 -26.47
N LYS A 10 -42.12 -5.99 -27.12
CA LYS A 10 -41.49 -7.27 -27.48
C LYS A 10 -40.45 -7.10 -28.60
N LYS A 11 -40.74 -6.27 -29.61
CA LYS A 11 -39.81 -5.95 -30.71
C LYS A 11 -38.59 -5.16 -30.23
N GLN A 12 -38.77 -4.26 -29.27
CA GLN A 12 -37.69 -3.47 -28.68
C GLN A 12 -36.74 -4.34 -27.81
N ARG A 13 -37.29 -5.27 -27.01
CA ARG A 13 -36.49 -6.26 -26.26
C ARG A 13 -35.72 -7.22 -27.16
N GLN A 14 -36.32 -7.67 -28.28
CA GLN A 14 -35.59 -8.48 -29.27
C GLN A 14 -34.41 -7.72 -29.88
N GLY A 15 -34.57 -6.44 -30.20
CA GLY A 15 -33.47 -5.59 -30.69
C GLY A 15 -32.28 -5.51 -29.73
N TYR A 16 -32.53 -5.33 -28.43
CA TYR A 16 -31.46 -5.32 -27.42
C TYR A 16 -30.75 -6.66 -27.29
N VAL A 17 -31.46 -7.79 -27.43
CA VAL A 17 -30.84 -9.12 -27.40
C VAL A 17 -29.90 -9.32 -28.60
N TYR A 18 -30.26 -8.85 -29.79
CA TYR A 18 -29.37 -8.92 -30.97
C TYR A 18 -28.15 -8.00 -30.85
N ILE A 19 -28.30 -6.82 -30.24
CA ILE A 19 -27.17 -5.91 -29.96
C ILE A 19 -26.22 -6.54 -28.95
N LEU A 20 -26.75 -7.14 -27.87
CA LEU A 20 -25.95 -7.80 -26.84
C LEU A 20 -25.21 -9.03 -27.40
N LEU A 21 -25.91 -9.86 -28.20
CA LEU A 21 -25.29 -11.00 -28.89
C LEU A 21 -24.22 -10.56 -29.88
N GLY A 22 -24.42 -9.44 -30.58
CA GLY A 22 -23.41 -8.84 -31.47
C GLY A 22 -22.15 -8.41 -30.71
N ILE A 23 -22.30 -7.76 -29.55
CA ILE A 23 -21.16 -7.34 -28.70
C ILE A 23 -20.42 -8.55 -28.13
N ILE A 24 -21.15 -9.59 -27.71
CA ILE A 24 -20.55 -10.85 -27.23
C ILE A 24 -19.79 -11.53 -28.36
N ALA A 25 -20.36 -11.63 -29.56
CA ALA A 25 -19.70 -12.21 -30.73
C ALA A 25 -18.46 -11.42 -31.15
N LEU A 26 -18.51 -10.09 -31.10
CA LEU A 26 -17.37 -9.22 -31.40
C LEU A 26 -16.27 -9.35 -30.33
N SER A 27 -16.65 -9.46 -29.06
CA SER A 27 -15.73 -9.70 -27.94
C SER A 27 -15.10 -11.09 -28.02
N LEU A 28 -15.85 -12.11 -28.46
CA LEU A 28 -15.33 -13.46 -28.71
C LEU A 28 -14.39 -13.49 -29.91
N LEU A 29 -14.74 -12.79 -31.00
CA LEU A 29 -13.85 -12.63 -32.16
C LEU A 29 -12.57 -11.89 -31.78
N PHE A 30 -12.68 -10.84 -30.96
CA PHE A 30 -11.53 -10.09 -30.46
C PHE A 30 -10.67 -10.91 -29.47
N TYR A 31 -11.29 -11.71 -28.61
CA TYR A 31 -10.60 -12.67 -27.74
C TYR A 31 -9.87 -13.76 -28.55
N LEU A 32 -10.49 -14.26 -29.63
CA LEU A 32 -9.85 -15.18 -30.56
C LEU A 32 -8.74 -14.50 -31.38
N PHE A 33 -8.86 -13.22 -31.70
CA PHE A 33 -7.83 -12.43 -32.38
C PHE A 33 -6.64 -12.09 -31.47
N LEU A 34 -6.86 -11.92 -30.16
CA LEU A 34 -5.81 -11.80 -29.14
C LEU A 34 -5.12 -13.15 -28.86
N ARG A 35 -5.76 -14.28 -29.18
CA ARG A 35 -5.09 -15.59 -29.29
C ARG A 35 -4.37 -15.69 -30.63
N LYS A 36 -3.31 -14.90 -30.82
CA LYS A 36 -2.28 -15.30 -31.78
C LYS A 36 -1.64 -16.60 -31.25
N PRO A 37 -1.55 -17.67 -32.05
CA PRO A 37 -0.78 -18.84 -31.64
C PRO A 37 0.67 -18.41 -31.51
N VAL A 38 1.26 -18.65 -30.34
CA VAL A 38 2.72 -18.73 -30.23
C VAL A 38 3.13 -19.92 -31.08
N ASP A 39 3.88 -19.68 -32.15
CA ASP A 39 4.47 -20.74 -32.97
C ASP A 39 5.44 -21.56 -32.11
N LYS A 40 4.90 -22.60 -31.47
CA LYS A 40 5.69 -23.61 -30.79
C LYS A 40 6.20 -24.58 -31.86
N LYS A 41 7.32 -24.23 -32.50
CA LYS A 41 8.23 -25.27 -33.01
C LYS A 41 8.87 -25.95 -31.81
N MET A 42 8.20 -26.98 -31.32
CA MET A 42 8.74 -27.94 -30.35
C MET A 42 9.59 -28.94 -31.14
N SER A 43 10.88 -28.61 -31.33
CA SER A 43 11.91 -29.66 -31.33
C SER A 43 12.00 -30.13 -29.87
N VAL A 44 11.76 -31.42 -29.64
CA VAL A 44 11.90 -32.04 -28.33
C VAL A 44 13.39 -32.08 -28.00
N GLY A 45 13.87 -31.04 -27.32
CA GLY A 45 15.07 -31.13 -26.49
C GLY A 45 14.62 -31.47 -25.07
N GLU A 46 15.31 -32.42 -24.44
CA GLU A 46 15.18 -32.80 -23.03
C GLU A 46 15.01 -31.58 -22.10
N PRO A 47 14.33 -31.75 -20.93
CA PRO A 47 14.27 -30.68 -19.94
C PRO A 47 15.70 -30.20 -19.63
N PRO A 48 15.96 -28.89 -19.49
CA PRO A 48 17.29 -28.45 -19.12
C PRO A 48 17.62 -29.11 -17.79
N LYS A 49 18.59 -30.03 -17.82
CA LYS A 49 19.27 -30.48 -16.61
C LYS A 49 19.64 -29.21 -15.87
N SER A 50 19.27 -29.16 -14.59
CA SER A 50 19.77 -28.19 -13.63
C SER A 50 21.19 -27.80 -14.02
N SER A 51 21.42 -26.51 -14.34
CA SER A 51 22.77 -26.00 -14.47
C SER A 51 23.52 -26.46 -13.22
N PRO A 52 24.62 -27.20 -13.36
CA PRO A 52 25.31 -27.72 -12.20
C PRO A 52 25.68 -26.53 -11.32
N SER A 53 25.39 -26.63 -10.03
CA SER A 53 25.94 -25.70 -9.04
C SER A 53 27.44 -25.58 -9.31
N ILE A 54 28.05 -24.39 -9.15
CA ILE A 54 29.49 -24.18 -9.38
C ILE A 54 30.35 -25.25 -8.67
N LEU A 55 29.86 -25.82 -7.57
CA LEU A 55 30.45 -26.95 -6.84
C LEU A 55 30.49 -28.29 -7.62
N GLU A 56 29.51 -28.61 -8.47
CA GLU A 56 29.49 -29.82 -9.31
C GLU A 56 30.47 -29.73 -10.50
N ILE A 57 30.77 -28.51 -10.98
CA ILE A 57 31.77 -28.30 -12.05
C ILE A 57 33.19 -28.46 -11.51
N ILE A 58 33.44 -28.10 -10.26
CA ILE A 58 34.77 -28.15 -9.63
C ILE A 58 35.13 -29.56 -9.13
N ALA A 59 34.13 -30.37 -8.74
CA ALA A 59 34.35 -31.75 -8.27
C ALA A 59 34.88 -32.72 -9.36
N GLY A 60 34.92 -32.31 -10.64
CA GLY A 60 35.32 -33.15 -11.76
C GLY A 60 36.78 -33.01 -12.24
N LYS A 61 37.62 -32.16 -11.63
CA LYS A 61 39.03 -32.03 -12.03
C LYS A 61 39.94 -31.89 -10.81
N ASP A 62 40.40 -33.03 -10.32
CA ASP A 62 41.67 -33.10 -9.59
C ASP A 62 42.82 -33.09 -10.61
N THR A 63 43.55 -31.98 -10.68
CA THR A 63 45.02 -32.01 -10.79
C THR A 63 45.54 -30.72 -10.17
N GLY A 64 46.34 -30.86 -9.11
CA GLY A 64 46.80 -29.80 -8.24
C GLY A 64 47.42 -28.57 -8.92
N LYS A 65 46.90 -27.41 -8.53
CA LYS A 65 47.62 -26.15 -8.30
C LYS A 65 46.64 -25.23 -7.56
N GLY A 66 47.03 -24.69 -6.42
CA GLY A 66 46.15 -23.92 -5.54
C GLY A 66 45.33 -22.88 -6.30
N MET A 67 44.02 -22.86 -6.03
CA MET A 67 43.13 -21.83 -6.58
C MET A 67 43.69 -20.44 -6.26
N PRO A 68 43.77 -19.51 -7.23
CA PRO A 68 44.16 -18.15 -6.93
C PRO A 68 43.17 -17.55 -5.93
N ALA A 69 43.66 -16.91 -4.86
CA ALA A 69 42.86 -16.33 -3.77
C ALA A 69 41.69 -15.45 -4.24
N ARG A 70 41.81 -14.88 -5.44
CA ARG A 70 40.80 -14.07 -6.12
C ARG A 70 39.49 -14.82 -6.42
N VAL A 71 39.51 -16.16 -6.55
CA VAL A 71 38.32 -17.00 -6.78
C VAL A 71 37.61 -17.37 -5.47
N LEU A 72 38.30 -17.30 -4.32
CA LEU A 72 37.70 -17.55 -3.00
C LEU A 72 36.91 -16.34 -2.46
N GLU A 73 37.20 -15.13 -2.93
CA GLU A 73 36.46 -13.92 -2.56
C GLU A 73 35.02 -13.90 -3.10
N GLU A 74 34.75 -14.60 -4.21
CA GLU A 74 33.48 -14.52 -4.94
C GLU A 74 32.41 -15.50 -4.43
N ILE A 75 32.74 -16.38 -3.48
CA ILE A 75 31.86 -17.45 -2.96
C ILE A 75 31.67 -17.36 -1.44
N LYS A 76 31.84 -16.18 -0.82
CA LYS A 76 31.39 -16.00 0.56
C LYS A 76 29.85 -15.90 0.55
N PRO A 77 29.11 -16.81 1.23
CA PRO A 77 27.67 -16.69 1.34
C PRO A 77 27.31 -15.34 1.95
N SER A 78 26.17 -14.77 1.53
CA SER A 78 25.64 -13.55 2.15
C SER A 78 25.57 -13.76 3.65
N ILE A 79 26.29 -12.94 4.42
CA ILE A 79 26.20 -12.93 5.88
C ILE A 79 24.84 -12.38 6.35
N ILE A 80 24.12 -11.68 5.47
CA ILE A 80 22.77 -11.17 5.75
C ILE A 80 21.77 -12.30 5.53
N LYS A 81 21.01 -12.63 6.58
CA LYS A 81 19.89 -13.59 6.54
C LYS A 81 18.61 -12.96 6.06
N SER A 82 18.31 -11.75 6.56
CA SER A 82 17.10 -11.02 6.20
C SER A 82 17.25 -9.54 6.42
N VAL A 83 16.42 -8.78 5.72
CA VAL A 83 16.18 -7.35 5.98
C VAL A 83 14.68 -7.18 6.18
N ARG A 84 14.27 -6.62 7.32
CA ARG A 84 12.87 -6.28 7.62
C ARG A 84 12.68 -4.78 7.63
N PHE A 85 11.48 -4.33 7.24
CA PHE A 85 11.11 -2.92 7.31
C PHE A 85 10.34 -2.65 8.59
N THR A 86 10.66 -1.54 9.25
CA THR A 86 9.94 -1.03 10.41
C THR A 86 9.48 0.40 10.09
N PRO A 87 8.16 0.69 10.12
CA PRO A 87 7.05 -0.26 10.33
C PRO A 87 6.87 -1.25 9.16
N GLU A 88 6.20 -2.38 9.41
CA GLU A 88 5.94 -3.42 8.39
C GLU A 88 4.91 -2.97 7.34
N ASP A 89 3.92 -2.18 7.74
CA ASP A 89 2.88 -1.60 6.89
C ASP A 89 2.99 -0.05 6.90
N PRO A 90 4.00 0.54 6.24
CA PRO A 90 4.26 1.98 6.27
C PRO A 90 3.24 2.77 5.46
N ASN A 91 2.97 4.00 5.89
CA ASN A 91 2.25 5.03 5.13
C ASN A 91 3.16 6.26 4.89
N ILE A 92 2.66 7.28 4.20
CA ILE A 92 3.44 8.48 3.81
C ILE A 92 4.05 9.26 4.99
N LEU A 93 3.50 9.13 6.20
CA LEU A 93 3.97 9.81 7.41
C LEU A 93 5.11 9.07 8.11
N ASP A 94 5.37 7.82 7.74
CA ASP A 94 6.38 6.98 8.38
C ASP A 94 7.76 7.18 7.76
N SER A 95 8.80 7.09 8.57
CA SER A 95 10.14 6.79 8.05
C SER A 95 10.35 5.28 8.11
N ILE A 96 10.91 4.71 7.05
CA ILE A 96 11.06 3.26 6.90
C ILE A 96 12.48 2.87 7.24
N LYS A 97 12.66 2.11 8.33
CA LYS A 97 13.96 1.58 8.73
C LYS A 97 14.16 0.17 8.19
N ALA A 98 15.34 -0.12 7.66
CA ALA A 98 15.79 -1.42 7.22
C ALA A 98 16.61 -2.11 8.33
N GLU A 99 16.01 -3.10 8.97
CA GLU A 99 16.64 -3.88 10.03
C GLU A 99 17.29 -5.14 9.47
N VAL A 100 18.62 -5.17 9.49
CA VAL A 100 19.43 -6.29 9.01
C VAL A 100 19.56 -7.36 10.10
N SER A 101 19.34 -8.62 9.74
CA SER A 101 19.62 -9.78 10.58
C SER A 101 20.75 -10.62 9.98
N THR A 102 21.73 -10.96 10.81
CA THR A 102 22.90 -11.79 10.48
C THR A 102 23.20 -12.72 11.65
N ASP A 103 23.77 -13.90 11.39
CA ASP A 103 24.40 -14.76 12.40
C ASP A 103 25.93 -14.66 12.38
N TYR A 104 26.47 -13.75 11.57
CA TYR A 104 27.89 -13.48 11.53
C TYR A 104 28.28 -12.65 12.75
N ASP A 105 29.11 -13.23 13.60
CA ASP A 105 29.48 -12.75 14.94
C ASP A 105 30.97 -12.38 15.06
N HIS A 106 31.68 -12.34 13.93
CA HIS A 106 33.11 -11.99 13.86
C HIS A 106 33.32 -10.70 13.06
N GLY A 107 34.45 -10.03 13.29
CA GLY A 107 34.85 -8.84 12.54
C GLY A 107 33.98 -7.61 12.79
N ASN A 108 34.40 -6.47 12.25
CA ASN A 108 33.58 -5.25 12.23
C ASN A 108 32.74 -5.22 10.95
N ILE A 109 31.42 -5.17 11.10
CA ILE A 109 30.47 -5.15 9.97
C ILE A 109 29.92 -3.74 9.80
N ILE A 110 30.09 -3.20 8.60
CA ILE A 110 29.47 -1.95 8.15
C ILE A 110 28.51 -2.28 7.00
N TYR A 111 27.34 -1.65 6.99
CA TYR A 111 26.37 -1.82 5.91
C TYR A 111 26.27 -0.56 5.06
N GLU A 112 26.27 -0.73 3.74
CA GLU A 112 25.85 0.29 2.80
C GLU A 112 24.44 -0.02 2.29
N TYR A 113 23.61 1.01 2.23
CA TYR A 113 22.23 0.91 1.79
C TYR A 113 22.05 1.67 0.48
N LEU A 114 21.33 1.06 -0.45
CA LEU A 114 20.86 1.69 -1.67
C LEU A 114 19.36 1.45 -1.78
N TRP A 115 18.59 2.52 -1.69
CA TRP A 115 17.13 2.47 -1.71
C TRP A 115 16.59 2.58 -3.14
N GLU A 116 15.42 1.98 -3.35
CA GLU A 116 14.69 2.00 -4.62
C GLU A 116 13.20 2.28 -4.36
N ILE A 117 12.63 3.22 -5.11
CA ILE A 117 11.20 3.57 -5.10
C ILE A 117 10.68 3.35 -6.53
N ASN A 118 9.73 2.45 -6.73
CA ASN A 118 9.13 2.13 -8.04
C ASN A 118 10.19 1.86 -9.14
N ASN A 119 11.18 1.01 -8.85
CA ASN A 119 12.31 0.69 -9.74
C ASN A 119 13.26 1.87 -10.04
N LYS A 120 13.17 2.98 -9.31
CA LYS A 120 14.08 4.11 -9.41
C LYS A 120 14.96 4.19 -8.17
N LEU A 121 16.27 4.17 -8.39
CA LEU A 121 17.26 4.30 -7.32
C LEU A 121 17.20 5.68 -6.65
N VAL A 122 17.33 5.68 -5.33
CA VAL A 122 17.46 6.86 -4.47
C VAL A 122 18.91 6.92 -3.99
N THR A 123 19.74 7.72 -4.65
CA THR A 123 21.20 7.73 -4.43
C THR A 123 21.66 8.62 -3.28
N ASP A 124 20.81 9.56 -2.86
CA ASP A 124 21.16 10.59 -1.88
C ASP A 124 20.97 10.10 -0.43
N ILE A 125 20.45 8.88 -0.26
CA ILE A 125 20.12 8.28 1.04
C ILE A 125 20.88 6.97 1.16
N LYS A 126 21.90 6.97 2.03
CA LYS A 126 22.84 5.84 2.20
C LYS A 126 22.73 5.14 3.55
N GLY A 127 21.89 5.65 4.44
CA GLY A 127 21.64 5.10 5.77
C GLY A 127 20.58 4.00 5.76
N ASP A 128 20.41 3.39 6.92
CA ASP A 128 19.43 2.32 7.17
C ASP A 128 17.98 2.82 7.20
N THR A 129 17.73 4.11 6.99
CA THR A 129 16.41 4.73 7.12
C THR A 129 16.07 5.56 5.90
N LEU A 130 14.92 5.24 5.28
CA LEU A 130 14.28 6.05 4.26
C LEU A 130 13.32 7.04 4.94
N PRO A 131 13.53 8.36 4.82
CA PRO A 131 12.71 9.37 5.49
C PRO A 131 11.32 9.47 4.88
N ALA A 132 10.35 9.85 5.72
CA ALA A 132 8.98 10.14 5.30
C ALA A 132 8.90 11.24 4.23
N GLY A 133 7.81 11.24 3.45
CA GLY A 133 7.45 12.32 2.53
C GLY A 133 8.17 12.36 1.18
N ILE A 134 9.07 11.42 0.90
CA ILE A 134 9.72 11.29 -0.43
C ILE A 134 9.05 10.24 -1.33
N PHE A 135 8.12 9.49 -0.76
CA PHE A 135 7.27 8.49 -1.41
C PHE A 135 5.80 8.81 -1.12
N LYS A 136 4.88 8.12 -1.79
CA LYS A 136 3.43 8.28 -1.64
C LYS A 136 2.73 6.93 -1.58
N LYS A 137 1.46 6.94 -1.17
CA LYS A 137 0.58 5.76 -1.24
C LYS A 137 0.69 5.04 -2.60
N GLY A 138 0.85 3.73 -2.52
CA GLY A 138 1.01 2.83 -3.66
C GLY A 138 2.44 2.68 -4.19
N ASP A 139 3.40 3.47 -3.71
CA ASP A 139 4.81 3.27 -4.08
C ASP A 139 5.33 1.94 -3.52
N ALA A 140 6.15 1.25 -4.31
CA ALA A 140 6.87 0.06 -3.88
C ALA A 140 8.30 0.41 -3.48
N ILE A 141 8.67 0.08 -2.24
CA ILE A 141 9.98 0.36 -1.65
C ILE A 141 10.78 -0.93 -1.55
N ARG A 142 12.06 -0.86 -1.96
CA ARG A 142 13.05 -1.93 -1.79
C ARG A 142 14.37 -1.32 -1.34
N VAL A 143 15.18 -2.12 -0.64
CA VAL A 143 16.56 -1.74 -0.29
C VAL A 143 17.54 -2.85 -0.68
N PHE A 144 18.69 -2.43 -1.20
CA PHE A 144 19.85 -3.28 -1.43
C PHE A 144 20.87 -3.01 -0.32
N VAL A 145 21.26 -4.04 0.41
CA VAL A 145 22.17 -3.91 1.55
C VAL A 145 23.47 -4.65 1.27
N THR A 146 24.58 -3.92 1.28
CA THR A 146 25.91 -4.49 1.04
C THR A 146 26.70 -4.49 2.34
N PRO A 147 27.08 -5.66 2.90
CA PRO A 147 27.95 -5.72 4.06
C PRO A 147 29.41 -5.52 3.68
N PHE A 148 30.17 -4.89 4.58
CA PHE A 148 31.63 -4.80 4.55
C PHE A 148 32.17 -5.33 5.87
N VAL A 149 32.88 -6.46 5.82
CA VAL A 149 33.51 -7.08 6.99
C VAL A 149 34.99 -6.73 6.98
N ASP A 150 35.44 -5.99 7.99
CA ASP A 150 36.82 -5.51 8.09
C ASP A 150 37.30 -4.81 6.79
N GLY A 151 36.39 -4.08 6.15
CA GLY A 151 36.63 -3.36 4.89
C GLY A 151 36.46 -4.19 3.61
N ILE A 152 36.23 -5.49 3.71
CA ILE A 152 36.02 -6.38 2.56
C ILE A 152 34.53 -6.41 2.21
N LYS A 153 34.21 -6.01 0.97
CA LYS A 153 32.85 -6.03 0.42
C LYS A 153 32.33 -7.47 0.32
N GLY A 154 31.15 -7.72 0.89
CA GLY A 154 30.41 -8.97 0.77
C GLY A 154 29.32 -8.93 -0.30
N HIS A 155 28.53 -10.01 -0.37
CA HIS A 155 27.42 -10.12 -1.31
C HIS A 155 26.27 -9.18 -0.93
N THR A 156 25.76 -8.42 -1.90
CA THR A 156 24.62 -7.53 -1.70
C THR A 156 23.34 -8.35 -1.50
N TYR A 157 22.61 -8.07 -0.42
CA TYR A 157 21.29 -8.62 -0.16
C TYR A 157 20.21 -7.72 -0.75
N GLU A 158 19.30 -8.30 -1.54
CA GLU A 158 18.12 -7.62 -2.06
C GLU A 158 16.92 -7.91 -1.16
N SER A 159 16.30 -6.87 -0.60
CA SER A 159 15.11 -7.05 0.23
C SER A 159 13.88 -7.46 -0.59
N ARG A 160 12.87 -8.02 0.08
CA ARG A 160 11.50 -7.98 -0.46
C ARG A 160 11.04 -6.53 -0.59
N PHE A 161 10.03 -6.27 -1.41
CA PHE A 161 9.39 -4.96 -1.46
C PHE A 161 8.33 -4.81 -0.35
N VAL A 162 8.11 -3.57 0.07
CA VAL A 162 6.93 -3.13 0.85
C VAL A 162 6.17 -2.08 0.05
N VAL A 163 4.85 -2.05 0.16
CA VAL A 163 4.00 -1.06 -0.53
C VAL A 163 3.53 -0.03 0.48
N ILE A 164 3.55 1.25 0.11
CA ILE A 164 3.05 2.32 0.98
C ILE A 164 1.51 2.28 1.02
N HIS A 165 0.96 2.18 2.22
CA HIS A 165 -0.49 2.16 2.47
C HIS A 165 -1.07 3.56 2.65
N SER A 166 -2.41 3.65 2.62
CA SER A 166 -3.13 4.90 2.91
C SER A 166 -2.93 5.31 4.36
N ALA A 167 -2.60 6.58 4.58
CA ALA A 167 -2.50 7.16 5.90
C ALA A 167 -3.89 7.59 6.41
N PRO A 168 -4.21 7.42 7.70
CA PRO A 168 -5.46 7.92 8.23
C PRO A 168 -5.50 9.45 8.16
N PRO A 169 -6.67 10.04 7.90
CA PRO A 169 -6.81 11.50 7.90
C PRO A 169 -6.65 12.08 9.31
N SER A 170 -6.43 13.39 9.41
CA SER A 170 -6.53 14.14 10.66
C SER A 170 -7.99 14.37 11.05
N LEU A 171 -8.27 14.72 12.30
CA LEU A 171 -9.63 15.09 12.73
C LEU A 171 -9.58 16.01 13.93
N ASP A 172 -10.07 17.24 13.79
CA ASP A 172 -10.02 18.23 14.87
C ASP A 172 -11.33 19.03 14.96
N LEU A 173 -11.72 19.42 16.17
CA LEU A 173 -12.84 20.31 16.44
C LEU A 173 -12.32 21.75 16.53
N ILE A 174 -12.74 22.62 15.62
CA ILE A 174 -12.20 23.99 15.52
C ILE A 174 -13.17 25.08 15.96
N GLU A 175 -14.46 24.79 16.05
CA GLU A 175 -15.45 25.79 16.41
C GLU A 175 -16.63 25.20 17.18
N THR A 176 -17.15 25.97 18.14
CA THR A 176 -18.38 25.70 18.89
C THR A 176 -19.19 27.00 19.02
N LYS A 177 -20.44 26.98 18.56
CA LYS A 177 -21.35 28.14 18.56
C LYS A 177 -22.68 27.77 19.23
N GLN A 178 -23.01 28.42 20.34
CA GLN A 178 -24.32 28.30 20.98
C GLN A 178 -25.26 29.37 20.41
N LYS A 179 -26.39 28.95 19.82
CA LYS A 179 -27.41 29.84 19.23
C LYS A 179 -28.53 30.15 20.23
N LEU A 180 -29.21 31.28 20.02
CA LEU A 180 -30.34 31.72 20.84
C LEU A 180 -31.51 30.71 20.88
N ASN A 181 -31.69 29.92 19.82
CA ASN A 181 -32.71 28.89 19.71
C ASN A 181 -32.29 27.56 20.37
N ASN A 182 -31.30 27.57 21.27
CA ASN A 182 -30.79 26.39 21.97
C ASN A 182 -30.14 25.35 21.05
N THR A 183 -29.78 25.72 19.82
CA THR A 183 -29.00 24.86 18.91
C THR A 183 -27.52 25.12 19.11
N ILE A 184 -26.73 24.06 19.10
CA ILE A 184 -25.27 24.13 19.15
C ILE A 184 -24.74 23.69 17.80
N GLU A 185 -23.93 24.55 17.18
CA GLU A 185 -23.21 24.23 15.95
C GLU A 185 -21.75 23.95 16.32
N LEU A 186 -21.23 22.80 15.87
CA LEU A 186 -19.81 22.45 15.98
C LEU A 186 -19.23 22.26 14.58
N GLN A 187 -17.94 22.52 14.42
CA GLN A 187 -17.26 22.33 13.14
C GLN A 187 -16.05 21.41 13.32
N LEU A 188 -16.13 20.21 12.73
CA LEU A 188 -14.97 19.35 12.56
C LEU A 188 -14.23 19.69 11.27
N VAL A 189 -12.91 19.55 11.27
CA VAL A 189 -12.08 19.61 10.06
C VAL A 189 -11.17 18.41 9.99
N SER A 190 -10.78 18.06 8.77
CA SER A 190 -9.92 16.93 8.48
C SER A 190 -8.99 17.27 7.32
N LYS A 191 -7.78 16.71 7.35
CA LYS A 191 -6.82 16.73 6.24
C LYS A 191 -6.30 15.33 6.04
N ASP A 192 -6.31 14.89 4.80
CA ASP A 192 -5.80 13.59 4.42
C ASP A 192 -4.35 13.71 3.91
N PRO A 193 -3.39 12.96 4.46
CA PRO A 193 -1.99 13.02 4.01
C PRO A 193 -1.78 12.60 2.55
N ASP A 194 -2.64 11.72 2.03
CA ASP A 194 -2.60 11.22 0.65
C ASP A 194 -3.44 12.10 -0.30
N ASN A 195 -4.00 13.19 0.22
CA ASN A 195 -4.92 14.12 -0.45
C ASN A 195 -6.22 13.44 -0.94
N ASP A 196 -6.65 12.39 -0.25
CA ASP A 196 -7.91 11.75 -0.54
C ASP A 196 -9.10 12.53 0.01
N LYS A 197 -10.28 12.25 -0.55
CA LYS A 197 -11.53 12.78 -0.04
C LYS A 197 -11.89 12.09 1.28
N VAL A 198 -12.20 12.90 2.29
CA VAL A 198 -12.61 12.44 3.62
C VAL A 198 -14.12 12.56 3.81
N THR A 199 -14.71 11.59 4.53
CA THR A 199 -16.08 11.63 5.02
C THR A 199 -16.12 11.61 6.55
N PHE A 200 -17.07 12.34 7.13
CA PHE A 200 -17.26 12.44 8.58
C PHE A 200 -18.44 11.60 9.06
N SER A 201 -18.33 11.02 10.25
CA SER A 201 -19.44 10.34 10.92
C SER A 201 -19.44 10.60 12.42
N LEU A 202 -20.62 10.54 13.04
CA LEU A 202 -20.72 10.35 14.49
C LEU A 202 -20.51 8.87 14.80
N GLU A 203 -19.88 8.60 15.93
CA GLU A 203 -19.56 7.25 16.39
C GLU A 203 -20.16 7.05 17.78
N GLU A 204 -20.53 5.81 18.11
CA GLU A 204 -21.10 5.51 19.42
C GLU A 204 -20.10 5.78 20.56
N PRO A 205 -20.51 6.40 21.69
CA PRO A 205 -21.87 6.80 22.01
C PRO A 205 -22.27 8.12 21.32
N VAL A 206 -23.42 8.10 20.63
CA VAL A 206 -23.98 9.29 19.99
C VAL A 206 -24.94 10.01 20.94
N ILE A 207 -24.74 11.33 21.13
CA ILE A 207 -25.68 12.15 21.90
C ILE A 207 -26.98 12.31 21.12
N LYS A 208 -28.11 11.94 21.72
CA LYS A 208 -29.44 12.08 21.11
C LYS A 208 -29.70 13.55 20.71
N GLY A 209 -30.16 13.75 19.46
CA GLY A 209 -30.37 15.08 18.89
C GLY A 209 -29.14 15.70 18.22
N MET A 210 -28.01 14.98 18.18
CA MET A 210 -26.82 15.35 17.42
C MET A 210 -26.87 14.76 16.01
N SER A 211 -26.44 15.54 15.02
CA SER A 211 -26.34 15.13 13.62
C SER A 211 -25.09 15.74 13.00
N ILE A 212 -24.48 15.05 12.04
CA ILE A 212 -23.30 15.52 11.31
C ILE A 212 -23.57 15.51 9.80
N ASP A 213 -23.13 16.55 9.12
CA ASP A 213 -23.02 16.56 7.67
C ASP A 213 -21.73 15.83 7.27
N LYS A 214 -21.88 14.72 6.55
CA LYS A 214 -20.78 13.80 6.23
C LYS A 214 -19.70 14.40 5.32
N GLU A 215 -20.00 15.46 4.59
CA GLU A 215 -19.09 16.07 3.61
C GLU A 215 -18.36 17.27 4.21
N THR A 216 -19.06 18.04 5.06
CA THR A 216 -18.54 19.30 5.60
C THR A 216 -18.04 19.18 7.05
N GLY A 217 -18.37 18.10 7.76
CA GLY A 217 -18.04 17.96 9.19
C GLY A 217 -18.82 18.90 10.10
N LYS A 218 -19.82 19.62 9.58
CA LYS A 218 -20.70 20.48 10.38
C LYS A 218 -21.62 19.62 11.23
N ILE A 219 -21.59 19.83 12.53
CA ILE A 219 -22.47 19.17 13.49
C ILE A 219 -23.54 20.15 13.95
N ILE A 220 -24.77 19.67 14.01
CA ILE A 220 -25.90 20.37 14.62
C ILE A 220 -26.37 19.50 15.79
N TYR A 221 -26.32 20.07 16.99
CA TYR A 221 -26.84 19.47 18.21
C TYR A 221 -28.03 20.25 18.75
N LYS A 222 -29.16 19.54 18.91
CA LYS A 222 -30.38 20.06 19.52
C LYS A 222 -30.66 19.27 20.81
N PRO A 223 -30.20 19.76 21.98
CA PRO A 223 -30.42 19.07 23.24
C PRO A 223 -31.93 19.01 23.58
N GLU A 224 -32.38 17.89 24.11
CA GLU A 224 -33.77 17.71 24.57
C GLU A 224 -34.08 18.54 25.82
N LYS A 225 -33.05 18.77 26.66
CA LYS A 225 -33.12 19.56 27.88
C LYS A 225 -31.99 20.59 27.91
N LYS A 226 -32.28 21.76 28.48
CA LYS A 226 -31.30 22.85 28.65
C LYS A 226 -30.42 22.60 29.88
N GLU A 227 -29.62 21.56 29.81
CA GLU A 227 -28.69 21.22 30.88
C GLU A 227 -27.35 21.90 30.59
N LYS A 228 -26.83 22.62 31.60
CA LYS A 228 -25.48 23.16 31.55
C LYS A 228 -24.50 22.05 31.88
N GLY A 229 -23.32 22.07 31.27
CA GLY A 229 -22.30 21.08 31.56
C GLY A 229 -21.37 20.80 30.39
N THR A 230 -20.48 19.84 30.61
CA THR A 230 -19.55 19.33 29.59
C THR A 230 -20.14 18.11 28.94
N TYR A 231 -20.21 18.13 27.61
CA TYR A 231 -20.72 17.05 26.78
C TYR A 231 -19.57 16.40 26.03
N LYS A 232 -19.59 15.08 25.91
CA LYS A 232 -18.60 14.30 25.15
C LYS A 232 -19.28 13.57 24.02
N PHE A 233 -18.70 13.61 22.82
CA PHE A 233 -19.17 12.86 21.67
C PHE A 233 -17.99 12.23 20.94
N ARG A 234 -18.23 11.15 20.20
CA ARG A 234 -17.23 10.54 19.32
C ARG A 234 -17.57 10.82 17.87
N ALA A 235 -16.55 11.11 17.09
CA ALA A 235 -16.66 11.27 15.65
C ALA A 235 -15.46 10.64 14.95
N SER A 236 -15.67 10.31 13.68
CA SER A 236 -14.64 9.77 12.81
C SER A 236 -14.49 10.58 11.54
N ALA A 237 -13.30 10.47 10.95
CA ALA A 237 -12.98 10.85 9.58
C ALA A 237 -12.41 9.61 8.89
N THR A 238 -12.97 9.29 7.72
CA THR A 238 -12.56 8.12 6.92
C THR A 238 -12.26 8.58 5.50
N ASP A 239 -11.10 8.20 4.98
CA ASP A 239 -10.73 8.42 3.58
C ASP A 239 -11.50 7.48 2.62
N ILE A 240 -11.18 7.51 1.33
CA ILE A 240 -11.83 6.66 0.33
C ILE A 240 -11.32 5.21 0.31
N ASP A 241 -10.15 4.96 0.89
CA ASP A 241 -9.51 3.64 0.98
C ASP A 241 -9.85 2.90 2.29
N GLY A 242 -10.58 3.56 3.19
CA GLY A 242 -11.04 3.04 4.47
C GLY A 242 -10.11 3.35 5.65
N ALA A 243 -9.02 4.09 5.46
CA ALA A 243 -8.21 4.57 6.57
C ALA A 243 -9.03 5.54 7.42
N LYS A 244 -9.12 5.24 8.72
CA LYS A 244 -10.07 5.89 9.62
C LYS A 244 -9.36 6.36 10.89
N ILE A 245 -9.63 7.59 11.26
CA ILE A 245 -9.37 8.10 12.62
C ILE A 245 -10.69 8.25 13.36
N THR A 246 -10.71 7.92 14.64
CA THR A 246 -11.84 8.18 15.53
C THR A 246 -11.34 8.91 16.77
N LYS A 247 -11.95 10.04 17.11
CA LYS A 247 -11.60 10.82 18.30
C LYS A 247 -12.84 11.09 19.15
N THR A 248 -12.59 11.22 20.45
CA THR A 248 -13.56 11.75 21.41
C THR A 248 -13.32 13.24 21.56
N PHE A 249 -14.38 14.02 21.41
CA PHE A 249 -14.38 15.47 21.60
C PHE A 249 -15.22 15.85 22.80
N GLU A 250 -14.97 17.04 23.34
CA GLU A 250 -15.79 17.64 24.36
C GLU A 250 -16.12 19.09 24.04
N PHE A 251 -17.30 19.53 24.45
CA PHE A 251 -17.74 20.92 24.37
C PHE A 251 -18.58 21.26 25.61
N LYS A 252 -18.69 22.56 25.92
CA LYS A 252 -19.41 23.04 27.10
C LYS A 252 -20.66 23.82 26.71
N ILE A 253 -21.74 23.62 27.47
CA ILE A 253 -22.94 24.46 27.48
C ILE A 253 -22.92 25.27 28.77
N ASP A 254 -23.07 26.59 28.64
CA ASP A 254 -22.95 27.56 29.74
C ASP A 254 -24.28 28.09 30.26
#